data_AF-A0AAD7USW1-F1
#
_entry.id   AF-A0AAD7USW1-F1
#
_cell.length_a   1.000
_cell.length_b   1.000
_cell.length_c   1.000
_cell.angle_alpha   90.00
_cell.angle_beta   90.00
_cell.angle_gamma   90.00
#
_symmetry.space_group_name_H-M   'P 1'
#
loop_
_entity.id
_entity.type
_entity.pdbx_description
1 polymer ?
#
loop_
_entity_poly.entity_id
_entity_poly.type
_entity_poly.pdbx_seq_one_letter_code
_entity_poly.pdbx_strand_id
1 'polypeptide(L)'
;MLHNSATQGDNAMSLLSTYLLQGWVMTDEHCRVPDCPVPIMRSKDGSIRFCVTHDTLPTGSSKSTAPAQPSQSQQQQPQRQEEEVVAKDPYAASGRRYDDDAARIQLERREQSSRASQLIGQKMLQRWTLLNETCPNPECYAVPLMRDLSKRMVCVICERTYLTEEQAAEAGANIKQQEQSTPAVAKEKQEPNKQQLEHHVSKPVVEDHSSLCEQEHPVVPSSTLPETASSVTEPLVQKIHELSQRVSGTKDAIELKHLFEAIEAGANAVKACRLVNM
;
A
#
# COMPACT_ATOMS: atom_id res chain seq x y z
N MET A 1 -44.00 3.95 37.32
CA MET A 1 -43.41 2.68 36.83
C MET A 1 -42.20 3.07 36.01
N LEU A 2 -40.97 2.76 36.47
CA LEU A 2 -39.73 3.16 35.81
C LEU A 2 -38.70 2.03 35.98
N HIS A 3 -38.65 1.09 35.03
CA HIS A 3 -37.62 0.05 35.01
C HIS A 3 -37.28 -0.38 33.57
N ASN A 4 -36.03 -0.79 33.39
CA ASN A 4 -35.51 -1.67 32.35
C ASN A 4 -35.05 -1.12 30.97
N SER A 5 -34.82 0.19 30.81
CA SER A 5 -34.18 0.72 29.58
C SER A 5 -32.66 0.52 29.52
N ALA A 6 -31.94 0.56 30.66
CA ALA A 6 -30.48 0.44 30.69
C ALA A 6 -29.98 -0.93 30.18
N THR A 7 -30.50 -2.02 30.75
CA THR A 7 -30.12 -3.39 30.38
C THR A 7 -30.49 -3.75 28.94
N GLN A 8 -31.50 -3.11 28.36
CA GLN A 8 -31.87 -3.35 26.96
C GLN A 8 -30.85 -2.70 26.00
N GLY A 9 -30.31 -1.53 26.36
CA GLY A 9 -29.25 -0.86 25.60
C GLY A 9 -27.94 -1.67 25.59
N ASP A 10 -27.48 -2.14 26.75
CA ASP A 10 -26.21 -2.88 26.87
C ASP A 10 -26.22 -4.19 26.05
N ASN A 11 -27.34 -4.92 26.09
CA ASN A 11 -27.52 -6.14 25.30
C ASN A 11 -27.55 -5.84 23.78
N ALA A 12 -28.17 -4.73 23.36
CA ALA A 12 -28.16 -4.31 21.97
C ALA A 12 -26.73 -4.02 21.47
N MET A 13 -25.89 -3.32 22.26
CA MET A 13 -24.50 -3.02 21.89
C MET A 13 -23.66 -4.29 21.72
N SER A 14 -23.83 -5.28 22.60
CA SER A 14 -23.14 -6.58 22.50
C SER A 14 -23.51 -7.34 21.22
N LEU A 15 -24.80 -7.36 20.87
CA LEU A 15 -25.29 -7.98 19.63
C LEU A 15 -24.79 -7.22 18.39
N LEU A 16 -24.85 -5.87 18.38
CA LEU A 16 -24.30 -5.05 17.30
C LEU A 16 -22.81 -5.34 17.08
N SER A 17 -22.01 -5.39 18.15
CA SER A 17 -20.59 -5.74 18.07
C SER A 17 -20.38 -7.14 17.47
N THR A 18 -21.17 -8.12 17.90
CA THR A 18 -21.13 -9.49 17.37
C THR A 18 -21.41 -9.54 15.86
N TYR A 19 -22.45 -8.86 15.39
CA TYR A 19 -22.81 -8.83 13.97
C TYR A 19 -21.79 -8.04 13.13
N LEU A 20 -21.23 -6.94 13.64
CA LEU A 20 -20.14 -6.20 12.98
C LEU A 20 -18.90 -7.09 12.77
N LEU A 21 -18.51 -7.87 13.78
CA LEU A 21 -17.39 -8.83 13.68
C LEU A 21 -17.69 -9.99 12.71
N GLN A 22 -18.96 -10.36 12.54
CA GLN A 22 -19.42 -11.29 11.51
C GLN A 22 -19.48 -10.68 10.09
N GLY A 23 -19.14 -9.40 9.93
CA GLY A 23 -19.12 -8.72 8.62
C GLY A 23 -20.47 -8.16 8.17
N TRP A 24 -21.44 -8.00 9.09
CA TRP A 24 -22.65 -7.22 8.84
C TRP A 24 -22.34 -5.72 8.90
N VAL A 25 -23.11 -4.92 8.17
CA VAL A 25 -22.89 -3.47 8.05
C VAL A 25 -24.02 -2.74 8.77
N MET A 26 -23.66 -1.84 9.69
CA MET A 26 -24.61 -0.92 10.32
C MET A 26 -25.10 0.12 9.30
N THR A 27 -26.39 0.43 9.30
CA THR A 27 -26.98 1.47 8.43
C THR A 27 -27.31 2.74 9.20
N ASP A 28 -27.58 3.81 8.45
CA ASP A 28 -28.13 5.09 8.90
C ASP A 28 -29.63 5.01 9.27
N GLU A 29 -30.35 4.00 8.77
CA GLU A 29 -31.72 3.69 9.17
C GLU A 29 -31.78 3.14 10.62
N HIS A 30 -32.72 3.65 11.41
CA HIS A 30 -32.99 3.19 12.79
C HIS A 30 -34.14 2.17 12.82
N CYS A 31 -34.28 1.43 13.93
CA CYS A 31 -35.37 0.48 14.11
C CYS A 31 -36.76 1.14 13.93
N ARG A 32 -37.69 0.39 13.32
CA ARG A 32 -39.07 0.84 13.06
C ARG A 32 -39.97 0.82 14.31
N VAL A 33 -39.52 0.19 15.38
CA VAL A 33 -40.24 0.16 16.67
C VAL A 33 -40.05 1.52 17.35
N PRO A 34 -41.13 2.20 17.78
CA PRO A 34 -41.00 3.47 18.49
C PRO A 34 -40.17 3.30 19.76
N ASP A 35 -39.42 4.35 20.13
CA ASP A 35 -38.49 4.38 21.26
C ASP A 35 -37.33 3.36 21.21
N CYS A 36 -37.05 2.75 20.04
CA CYS A 36 -35.87 1.91 19.84
C CYS A 36 -34.72 2.70 19.15
N PRO A 37 -33.65 3.08 19.87
CA PRO A 37 -32.52 3.84 19.30
C PRO A 37 -31.53 2.96 18.51
N VAL A 38 -31.84 1.68 18.30
CA VAL A 38 -30.91 0.71 17.72
C VAL A 38 -30.86 0.87 16.18
N PRO A 39 -29.68 1.05 15.58
CA PRO A 39 -29.54 1.11 14.13
C PRO A 39 -29.80 -0.26 13.49
N ILE A 40 -30.33 -0.23 12.26
CA ILE A 40 -30.54 -1.45 11.46
C ILE A 40 -29.18 -2.01 11.01
N MET A 41 -29.06 -3.34 11.04
CA MET A 41 -27.94 -4.08 10.47
C MET A 41 -28.34 -4.66 9.12
N ARG A 42 -27.45 -4.58 8.12
CA ARG A 42 -27.63 -5.21 6.81
C ARG A 42 -26.54 -6.25 6.50
N SER A 43 -26.91 -7.27 5.74
CA SER A 43 -25.97 -8.27 5.22
C SER A 43 -25.00 -7.66 4.20
N LYS A 44 -23.89 -8.36 3.92
CA LYS A 44 -22.85 -7.92 2.97
C LYS A 44 -23.37 -7.74 1.53
N ASP A 45 -24.37 -8.52 1.13
CA ASP A 45 -25.10 -8.42 -0.14
C ASP A 45 -26.30 -7.43 -0.08
N GLY A 46 -26.60 -6.86 1.09
CA GLY A 46 -27.73 -5.96 1.33
C GLY A 46 -29.12 -6.61 1.30
N SER A 47 -29.21 -7.93 1.14
CA SER A 47 -30.48 -8.66 0.96
C SER A 47 -31.27 -8.84 2.26
N ILE A 48 -30.59 -8.85 3.41
CA ILE A 48 -31.21 -8.92 4.74
C ILE A 48 -30.96 -7.58 5.44
N ARG A 49 -32.03 -7.00 6.01
CA ARG A 49 -31.97 -5.84 6.91
C ARG A 49 -32.79 -6.15 8.16
N PHE A 50 -32.22 -5.95 9.34
CA PHE A 50 -32.89 -6.29 10.59
C PHE A 50 -32.36 -5.48 11.79
N CYS A 51 -33.22 -5.23 12.78
CA CYS A 51 -32.86 -4.73 14.10
C CYS A 51 -32.48 -5.88 15.04
N VAL A 52 -31.29 -5.81 15.66
CA VAL A 52 -30.77 -6.88 16.51
C VAL A 52 -31.59 -7.19 17.77
N THR A 53 -32.50 -6.30 18.18
CA THR A 53 -33.36 -6.50 19.36
C THR A 53 -34.81 -6.88 19.04
N HIS A 54 -35.30 -6.62 17.82
CA HIS A 54 -36.73 -6.69 17.50
C HIS A 54 -37.06 -7.57 16.29
N ASP A 55 -36.14 -7.70 15.34
CA ASP A 55 -36.38 -8.49 14.13
C ASP A 55 -35.78 -9.89 14.30
N THR A 56 -36.58 -10.92 14.04
CA THR A 56 -36.11 -12.31 14.03
C THR A 56 -35.48 -12.61 12.67
N LEU A 57 -34.20 -13.02 12.65
CA LEU A 57 -33.55 -13.39 11.40
C LEU A 57 -34.18 -14.67 10.81
N PRO A 58 -34.31 -14.78 9.48
CA PRO A 58 -34.74 -16.01 8.83
C PRO A 58 -33.67 -17.13 8.84
N THR A 59 -32.45 -16.86 9.32
CA THR A 59 -31.39 -17.86 9.47
C THR A 59 -31.63 -18.72 10.72
N GLY A 60 -32.05 -19.97 10.48
CA GLY A 60 -32.61 -20.84 11.51
C GLY A 60 -31.68 -21.20 12.68
N SER A 61 -32.21 -21.04 13.89
CA SER A 61 -31.89 -21.90 15.04
C SER A 61 -33.15 -22.06 15.88
N SER A 62 -33.62 -23.30 16.01
CA SER A 62 -35.01 -23.62 16.32
C SER A 62 -35.38 -23.45 17.79
N LYS A 63 -36.59 -22.95 18.04
CA LYS A 63 -37.52 -23.55 19.03
C LYS A 63 -38.96 -23.36 18.58
N SER A 64 -39.71 -24.46 18.59
CA SER A 64 -40.99 -24.63 17.91
C SER A 64 -42.17 -24.03 18.69
N THR A 65 -43.17 -23.50 17.98
CA THR A 65 -44.56 -24.05 17.98
C THR A 65 -45.41 -23.37 16.90
N ALA A 66 -46.02 -24.18 16.03
CA ALA A 66 -47.22 -23.83 15.26
C ALA A 66 -48.47 -24.25 16.09
N PRO A 67 -49.74 -23.84 15.80
CA PRO A 67 -50.38 -23.99 14.48
C PRO A 67 -51.35 -22.87 14.02
N ALA A 68 -51.70 -22.90 12.72
CA ALA A 68 -52.95 -22.37 12.10
C ALA A 68 -53.24 -20.84 12.20
N GLN A 69 -53.90 -20.17 11.25
CA GLN A 69 -54.47 -20.51 9.93
C GLN A 69 -54.53 -19.21 9.05
N PRO A 70 -54.98 -19.22 7.77
CA PRO A 70 -54.74 -18.11 6.84
C PRO A 70 -55.80 -16.99 6.89
N SER A 71 -55.39 -15.79 6.49
CA SER A 71 -56.29 -14.70 6.06
C SER A 71 -55.68 -13.94 4.88
N GLN A 72 -56.44 -13.83 3.79
CA GLN A 72 -56.10 -13.06 2.59
C GLN A 72 -56.76 -11.67 2.63
N SER A 73 -55.99 -10.61 2.39
CA SER A 73 -56.46 -9.34 1.79
C SER A 73 -55.24 -8.41 1.60
N GLN A 74 -54.66 -8.33 0.41
CA GLN A 74 -55.06 -7.52 -0.76
C GLN A 74 -54.40 -6.12 -0.79
N GLN A 75 -53.68 -5.87 -1.92
CA GLN A 75 -53.48 -4.55 -2.56
C GLN A 75 -52.53 -3.54 -1.86
N GLN A 76 -51.57 -2.87 -2.52
CA GLN A 76 -51.20 -2.73 -3.94
C GLN A 76 -49.68 -2.79 -4.15
N GLN A 77 -49.23 -3.30 -5.31
CA GLN A 77 -47.86 -3.16 -5.81
C GLN A 77 -47.72 -1.89 -6.67
N PRO A 78 -46.62 -1.13 -6.59
CA PRO A 78 -46.12 -0.33 -7.71
C PRO A 78 -45.50 -1.29 -8.72
N GLN A 79 -46.09 -1.42 -9.91
CA GLN A 79 -45.52 -2.23 -10.99
C GLN A 79 -44.20 -1.61 -11.47
N ARG A 80 -43.07 -2.26 -11.17
CA ARG A 80 -41.81 -2.00 -11.88
C ARG A 80 -41.74 -3.01 -13.01
N GLN A 81 -42.02 -2.56 -14.23
CA GLN A 81 -42.04 -3.41 -15.41
C GLN A 81 -40.65 -4.00 -15.65
N GLU A 82 -40.57 -5.32 -15.63
CA GLU A 82 -39.48 -6.08 -16.24
C GLU A 82 -39.66 -6.00 -17.76
N GLU A 83 -38.94 -5.07 -18.40
CA GLU A 83 -38.83 -5.07 -19.86
C GLU A 83 -37.62 -5.92 -20.27
N GLU A 84 -37.87 -7.22 -20.43
CA GLU A 84 -36.91 -8.19 -20.97
C GLU A 84 -36.69 -7.95 -22.48
N VAL A 85 -35.95 -6.89 -22.83
CA VAL A 85 -35.58 -6.64 -24.22
C VAL A 85 -34.40 -7.53 -24.61
N VAL A 86 -34.71 -8.76 -25.02
CA VAL A 86 -33.76 -9.66 -25.69
C VAL A 86 -33.41 -9.11 -27.08
N ALA A 87 -32.52 -8.11 -27.10
CA ALA A 87 -31.87 -7.66 -28.32
C ALA A 87 -30.82 -8.71 -28.73
N LYS A 88 -31.21 -9.62 -29.64
CA LYS A 88 -30.26 -10.47 -30.40
C LYS A 88 -29.50 -9.60 -31.40
N ASP A 89 -28.55 -8.84 -30.89
CA ASP A 89 -27.71 -7.98 -31.71
C ASP A 89 -26.56 -8.81 -32.32
N PRO A 90 -26.46 -8.96 -33.66
CA PRO A 90 -25.40 -9.73 -34.30
C PRO A 90 -24.00 -9.07 -34.19
N TYR A 91 -23.89 -7.88 -33.57
CA TYR A 91 -22.63 -7.14 -33.41
C TYR A 91 -21.79 -7.55 -32.18
N ALA A 92 -22.21 -8.57 -31.42
CA ALA A 92 -21.59 -9.00 -30.14
C ALA A 92 -20.15 -9.59 -30.23
N ALA A 93 -19.48 -9.51 -31.39
CA ALA A 93 -18.13 -10.04 -31.60
C ALA A 93 -17.01 -9.04 -31.20
N SER A 94 -17.26 -7.73 -31.24
CA SER A 94 -16.26 -6.69 -30.96
C SER A 94 -16.25 -6.20 -29.50
N GLY A 95 -17.38 -6.30 -28.79
CA GLY A 95 -17.53 -5.76 -27.43
C GLY A 95 -16.77 -6.50 -26.32
N ARG A 96 -16.44 -7.79 -26.50
CA ARG A 96 -15.87 -8.62 -25.41
C ARG A 96 -14.46 -8.22 -24.94
N ARG A 97 -13.69 -7.47 -25.75
CA ARG A 97 -12.31 -7.08 -25.39
C ARG A 97 -12.24 -5.90 -24.42
N TYR A 98 -13.16 -4.94 -24.54
CA TYR A 98 -13.16 -3.74 -23.69
C TYR A 98 -13.59 -4.02 -22.24
N ASP A 99 -14.47 -5.00 -22.04
CA ASP A 99 -14.94 -5.40 -20.70
C ASP A 99 -13.83 -6.09 -19.88
N ASP A 100 -13.05 -6.95 -20.52
CA ASP A 100 -11.91 -7.67 -19.93
C ASP A 100 -10.76 -6.73 -19.52
N ASP A 101 -10.38 -5.79 -20.39
CA ASP A 101 -9.38 -4.75 -20.06
C ASP A 101 -9.85 -3.87 -18.89
N ALA A 102 -11.14 -3.50 -18.85
CA ALA A 102 -11.70 -2.72 -17.74
C ALA A 102 -11.69 -3.49 -16.41
N ALA A 103 -11.98 -4.80 -16.44
CA ALA A 103 -11.90 -5.67 -15.27
C ALA A 103 -10.44 -5.81 -14.76
N ARG A 104 -9.47 -5.95 -15.67
CA ARG A 104 -8.03 -6.01 -15.31
C ARG A 104 -7.57 -4.73 -14.61
N ILE A 105 -7.88 -3.56 -15.17
CA ILE A 105 -7.50 -2.26 -14.59
C ILE A 105 -8.14 -2.04 -13.20
N GLN A 106 -9.36 -2.54 -12.98
CA GLN A 106 -10.00 -2.49 -11.66
C GLN A 106 -9.31 -3.39 -10.62
N LEU A 107 -8.81 -4.55 -11.05
CA LEU A 107 -8.06 -5.46 -10.18
C LEU A 107 -6.70 -4.86 -9.81
N GLU A 108 -5.96 -4.34 -10.78
CA GLU A 108 -4.68 -3.65 -10.59
C GLU A 108 -4.83 -2.47 -9.60
N ARG A 109 -5.88 -1.65 -9.76
CA ARG A 109 -6.20 -0.56 -8.81
C ARG A 109 -6.47 -1.06 -7.39
N ARG A 110 -7.21 -2.17 -7.24
CA ARG A 110 -7.52 -2.77 -5.94
C ARG A 110 -6.25 -3.29 -5.25
N GLU A 111 -5.39 -3.98 -5.98
CA GLU A 111 -4.12 -4.51 -5.48
C GLU A 111 -3.17 -3.38 -5.07
N GLN A 112 -3.01 -2.38 -5.95
CA GLN A 112 -2.16 -1.22 -5.72
C GLN A 112 -2.65 -0.38 -4.53
N SER A 113 -3.98 -0.23 -4.35
CA SER A 113 -4.58 0.37 -3.16
C SER A 113 -4.30 -0.44 -1.89
N SER A 114 -4.43 -1.78 -1.92
CA SER A 114 -4.12 -2.64 -0.76
C SER A 114 -2.66 -2.53 -0.34
N ARG A 115 -1.72 -2.56 -1.30
CA ARG A 115 -0.29 -2.35 -1.06
C ARG A 115 -0.02 -0.95 -0.49
N ALA A 116 -0.69 0.08 -1.01
CA ALA A 116 -0.54 1.45 -0.51
C ALA A 116 -0.98 1.56 0.94
N SER A 117 -2.13 0.99 1.32
CA SER A 117 -2.62 1.00 2.71
C SER A 117 -1.65 0.32 3.70
N GLN A 118 -1.03 -0.79 3.32
CA GLN A 118 -0.03 -1.48 4.15
C GLN A 118 1.21 -0.60 4.39
N LEU A 119 1.76 0.00 3.33
CA LEU A 119 2.94 0.86 3.40
C LEU A 119 2.64 2.19 4.12
N ILE A 120 1.46 2.78 3.93
CA ILE A 120 0.99 3.95 4.68
C ILE A 120 0.96 3.62 6.18
N GLY A 121 0.37 2.49 6.58
CA GLY A 121 0.34 2.05 7.97
C GLY A 121 1.75 1.92 8.57
N GLN A 122 2.66 1.28 7.85
CA GLN A 122 4.07 1.15 8.27
C GLN A 122 4.77 2.51 8.43
N LYS A 123 4.50 3.47 7.53
CA LYS A 123 5.06 4.82 7.58
C LYS A 123 4.46 5.69 8.68
N MET A 124 3.16 5.55 8.97
CA MET A 124 2.52 6.24 10.10
C MET A 124 3.13 5.79 11.44
N LEU A 125 3.48 4.50 11.60
CA LEU A 125 4.22 4.00 12.77
C LEU A 125 5.64 4.61 12.87
N GLN A 126 6.26 4.94 11.74
CA GLN A 126 7.52 5.70 11.68
C GLN A 126 7.35 7.21 11.93
N ARG A 127 6.17 7.67 12.38
CA ARG A 127 5.78 9.07 12.59
C ARG A 127 5.72 9.92 11.32
N TRP A 128 5.45 9.31 10.16
CA TRP A 128 5.18 10.07 8.92
C TRP A 128 3.74 10.57 8.92
N THR A 129 3.51 11.74 8.32
CA THR A 129 2.19 12.37 8.21
C THR A 129 1.57 12.08 6.85
N LEU A 130 0.33 11.59 6.80
CA LEU A 130 -0.44 11.48 5.57
C LEU A 130 -0.90 12.87 5.12
N LEU A 131 -0.73 13.20 3.83
CA LEU A 131 -1.16 14.48 3.24
C LEU A 131 -2.46 14.30 2.44
N ASN A 132 -3.16 15.43 2.22
CA ASN A 132 -4.36 15.47 1.37
C ASN A 132 -4.03 15.50 -0.14
N GLU A 133 -2.76 15.68 -0.51
CA GLU A 133 -2.32 15.67 -1.90
C GLU A 133 -2.08 14.25 -2.41
N THR A 134 -2.36 14.03 -3.69
CA THR A 134 -2.17 12.74 -4.35
C THR A 134 -0.94 12.74 -5.25
N CYS A 135 -0.36 11.56 -5.46
CA CYS A 135 0.80 11.38 -6.31
C CYS A 135 0.46 11.71 -7.78
N PRO A 136 1.17 12.66 -8.43
CA PRO A 136 0.94 13.04 -9.83
C PRO A 136 1.48 12.02 -10.86
N ASN A 137 1.97 10.85 -10.42
CA ASN A 137 2.40 9.78 -11.32
C ASN A 137 1.16 9.04 -11.87
N PRO A 138 0.93 8.95 -13.19
CA PRO A 138 -0.26 8.27 -13.74
C PRO A 138 -0.33 6.77 -13.37
N GLU A 139 0.81 6.13 -13.15
CA GLU A 139 0.90 4.74 -12.65
C GLU A 139 0.46 4.58 -11.18
N CYS A 140 0.10 5.66 -10.49
CA CYS A 140 -0.33 5.65 -9.10
C CYS A 140 -1.80 6.07 -8.96
N TYR A 141 -2.71 5.09 -8.81
CA TYR A 141 -4.15 5.36 -8.76
C TYR A 141 -4.58 6.06 -7.47
N ALA A 142 -4.54 7.39 -7.46
CA ALA A 142 -4.99 8.27 -6.36
C ALA A 142 -4.32 7.97 -5.00
N VAL A 143 -3.04 7.60 -5.02
CA VAL A 143 -2.25 7.35 -3.78
C VAL A 143 -1.92 8.69 -3.11
N PRO A 144 -2.25 8.90 -1.82
CA PRO A 144 -1.86 10.09 -1.09
C PRO A 144 -0.34 10.16 -0.85
N LEU A 145 0.21 11.37 -0.86
CA LEU A 145 1.59 11.63 -0.48
C LEU A 145 1.75 11.56 1.05
N MET A 146 2.94 11.19 1.51
CA MET A 146 3.31 11.19 2.93
C MET A 146 4.51 12.08 3.19
N ARG A 147 4.49 12.80 4.31
CA ARG A 147 5.58 13.68 4.75
C ARG A 147 6.42 13.03 5.84
N ASP A 148 7.73 13.02 5.67
CA ASP A 148 8.68 12.58 6.70
C ASP A 148 9.02 13.70 7.70
N LEU A 149 9.81 13.38 8.73
CA LEU A 149 10.29 14.37 9.70
C LEU A 149 11.21 15.44 9.08
N SER A 150 11.87 15.10 7.95
CA SER A 150 12.67 16.00 7.12
C SER A 150 11.83 16.86 6.15
N LYS A 151 10.49 16.88 6.32
CA LYS A 151 9.50 17.63 5.54
C LYS A 151 9.39 17.24 4.05
N ARG A 152 10.06 16.19 3.59
CA ARG A 152 9.97 15.71 2.21
C ARG A 152 8.64 15.01 1.98
N MET A 153 7.98 15.28 0.85
CA MET A 153 6.72 14.63 0.47
C MET A 153 7.03 13.46 -0.46
N VAL A 154 6.57 12.25 -0.14
CA VAL A 154 6.95 11.02 -0.87
C VAL A 154 5.71 10.17 -1.14
N CYS A 155 5.62 9.59 -2.35
CA CYS A 155 4.62 8.57 -2.65
C CYS A 155 5.09 7.20 -2.16
N VAL A 156 4.26 6.46 -1.42
CA VAL A 156 4.64 5.12 -0.91
C VAL A 156 4.69 4.01 -1.98
N ILE A 157 4.12 4.22 -3.17
CA ILE A 157 4.09 3.20 -4.23
C ILE A 157 5.25 3.37 -5.23
N CYS A 158 5.51 4.59 -5.70
CA CYS A 158 6.57 4.87 -6.67
C CYS A 158 7.83 5.49 -6.06
N GLU A 159 7.85 5.69 -4.74
CA GLU A 159 8.97 6.21 -3.92
C GLU A 159 9.51 7.59 -4.34
N ARG A 160 8.86 8.25 -5.31
CA ARG A 160 9.24 9.57 -5.80
C ARG A 160 8.99 10.62 -4.71
N THR A 161 10.01 11.47 -4.53
CA THR A 161 9.94 12.64 -3.65
C THR A 161 9.49 13.88 -4.43
N TYR A 162 8.69 14.72 -3.80
CA TYR A 162 8.14 15.97 -4.27
C TYR A 162 8.51 17.09 -3.28
N LEU A 163 8.81 18.26 -3.81
CA LEU A 163 9.21 19.44 -3.02
C LEU A 163 7.97 20.11 -2.43
N THR A 164 8.04 20.50 -1.16
CA THR A 164 7.04 21.39 -0.53
C THR A 164 7.15 22.82 -1.07
N GLU A 165 6.10 23.64 -0.90
CA GLU A 165 6.15 25.08 -1.18
C GLU A 165 7.31 25.78 -0.43
N GLU A 166 7.60 25.37 0.81
CA GLU A 166 8.70 25.91 1.62
C GLU A 166 10.07 25.64 0.96
N GLN A 167 10.35 24.38 0.63
CA GLN A 167 11.56 23.94 -0.10
C GLN A 167 11.69 24.59 -1.49
N ALA A 168 10.57 24.83 -2.20
CA ALA A 168 10.58 25.54 -3.47
C ALA A 168 10.94 27.03 -3.31
N ALA A 169 10.46 27.67 -2.24
CA ALA A 169 10.82 29.04 -1.89
C ALA A 169 12.31 29.18 -1.50
N GLU A 170 12.84 28.24 -0.72
CA GLU A 170 14.26 28.18 -0.35
C GLU A 170 15.17 27.98 -1.58
N ALA A 171 14.81 27.07 -2.49
CA ALA A 171 15.53 26.88 -3.74
C ALA A 171 15.51 28.14 -4.63
N GLY A 172 14.36 28.81 -4.74
CA GLY A 172 14.22 30.07 -5.47
C GLY A 172 14.97 31.25 -4.84
N ALA A 173 15.13 31.26 -3.51
CA ALA A 173 15.92 32.27 -2.80
C ALA A 173 17.43 32.08 -3.03
N ASN A 174 17.90 30.83 -3.09
CA ASN A 174 19.31 30.50 -3.30
C ASN A 174 19.79 30.93 -4.71
N ILE A 175 18.95 30.72 -5.74
CA ILE A 175 19.22 31.17 -7.12
C ILE A 175 19.44 32.70 -7.19
N LYS A 176 18.64 33.48 -6.45
CA LYS A 176 18.74 34.96 -6.48
C LYS A 176 19.97 35.54 -5.77
N GLN A 177 20.59 34.80 -4.86
CA GLN A 177 21.79 35.30 -4.15
C GLN A 177 23.07 35.13 -4.98
N GLN A 178 23.08 34.24 -5.97
CA GLN A 178 24.24 34.03 -6.84
C GLN A 178 24.36 35.06 -7.99
N GLU A 179 23.31 35.83 -8.27
CA GLU A 179 23.31 36.91 -9.28
C GLU A 179 23.79 38.28 -8.75
N GLN A 180 24.06 38.43 -7.44
CA GLN A 180 24.44 39.72 -6.83
C GLN A 180 25.90 39.83 -6.37
N SER A 181 26.79 38.91 -6.78
CA SER A 181 28.22 38.96 -6.43
C SER A 181 29.17 38.86 -7.64
N THR A 182 29.05 39.80 -8.58
CA THR A 182 30.11 40.12 -9.55
C THR A 182 30.33 41.64 -9.66
N PRO A 183 31.46 42.18 -9.18
CA PRO A 183 31.85 43.56 -9.46
C PRO A 183 32.26 43.72 -10.93
N ALA A 184 31.71 44.72 -11.61
CA ALA A 184 32.05 45.00 -13.01
C ALA A 184 33.36 45.82 -13.12
N VAL A 185 34.43 45.17 -13.60
CA VAL A 185 35.56 45.83 -14.29
C VAL A 185 35.85 45.05 -15.57
N ALA A 186 36.11 45.77 -16.66
CA ALA A 186 35.99 45.25 -18.01
C ALA A 186 37.31 44.75 -18.63
N LYS A 187 37.16 43.73 -19.51
CA LYS A 187 38.06 43.31 -20.60
C LYS A 187 39.52 42.96 -20.24
N GLU A 188 39.86 41.68 -20.42
CA GLU A 188 40.70 41.32 -21.59
C GLU A 188 40.30 39.92 -22.13
N LYS A 189 40.92 39.53 -23.25
CA LYS A 189 40.52 38.54 -24.26
C LYS A 189 41.36 37.27 -24.13
N GLN A 190 40.75 36.08 -24.03
CA GLN A 190 41.24 34.82 -24.66
C GLN A 190 40.36 33.58 -24.38
N GLU A 191 40.29 32.73 -25.40
CA GLU A 191 39.93 31.30 -25.41
C GLU A 191 41.10 30.59 -26.15
N PRO A 192 41.31 29.25 -26.10
CA PRO A 192 40.62 28.23 -25.30
C PRO A 192 41.53 27.19 -24.59
N ASN A 193 40.88 26.23 -23.91
CA ASN A 193 41.20 24.79 -23.88
C ASN A 193 41.91 24.14 -22.64
N LYS A 194 41.18 23.17 -22.07
CA LYS A 194 41.59 21.90 -21.40
C LYS A 194 42.18 21.87 -19.98
N GLN A 195 41.69 20.85 -19.24
CA GLN A 195 42.29 20.17 -18.06
C GLN A 195 42.40 21.04 -16.77
N GLN A 196 42.44 20.52 -15.53
CA GLN A 196 42.12 19.21 -14.91
C GLN A 196 42.24 19.43 -13.38
N LEU A 197 41.35 18.90 -12.54
CA LEU A 197 41.48 18.82 -11.06
C LEU A 197 40.42 17.79 -10.59
N GLU A 198 40.64 16.73 -9.82
CA GLU A 198 41.62 16.35 -8.78
C GLU A 198 41.39 16.94 -7.38
N HIS A 199 40.65 16.15 -6.58
CA HIS A 199 40.80 15.81 -5.15
C HIS A 199 41.47 16.77 -4.14
N HIS A 200 40.76 17.05 -3.01
CA HIS A 200 41.09 16.57 -1.64
C HIS A 200 39.94 17.01 -0.66
N VAL A 201 39.29 16.11 0.12
CA VAL A 201 39.55 15.81 1.59
C VAL A 201 39.03 16.92 2.54
N SER A 202 38.41 16.67 3.71
CA SER A 202 38.49 15.53 4.65
C SER A 202 37.21 15.22 5.44
N LYS A 203 37.21 14.08 6.15
CA LYS A 203 36.29 13.74 7.26
C LYS A 203 36.73 14.43 8.58
N PRO A 204 35.84 14.60 9.57
CA PRO A 204 36.21 14.64 10.98
C PRO A 204 36.12 13.26 11.66
N VAL A 205 36.83 13.11 12.79
CA VAL A 205 37.06 11.86 13.54
C VAL A 205 36.34 11.89 14.91
N VAL A 206 36.14 10.70 15.47
CA VAL A 206 35.49 10.36 16.77
C VAL A 206 36.35 10.65 18.01
N GLU A 207 35.73 10.67 19.19
CA GLU A 207 36.17 10.16 20.52
C GLU A 207 35.14 10.60 21.60
N ASP A 208 34.93 9.99 22.78
CA ASP A 208 34.93 8.57 23.24
C ASP A 208 34.17 8.51 24.61
N HIS A 209 33.94 7.30 25.15
CA HIS A 209 33.87 6.90 26.58
C HIS A 209 32.57 6.23 27.11
N SER A 210 32.53 4.90 26.97
CA SER A 210 32.60 3.90 28.07
C SER A 210 31.36 3.31 28.82
N SER A 211 31.51 1.99 29.07
CA SER A 211 30.86 1.09 30.06
C SER A 211 29.48 0.49 29.71
N LEU A 212 29.37 -0.80 29.29
CA LEU A 212 29.53 -2.10 30.01
C LEU A 212 28.27 -2.50 30.82
N CYS A 213 27.87 -3.76 30.98
CA CYS A 213 28.49 -5.09 30.74
C CYS A 213 27.36 -6.08 30.30
N GLU A 214 27.50 -7.36 29.92
CA GLU A 214 28.61 -8.35 29.87
C GLU A 214 28.19 -9.55 28.95
N GLN A 215 29.07 -10.57 28.79
CA GLN A 215 28.78 -11.95 28.30
C GLN A 215 28.35 -12.08 26.80
N GLU A 216 28.57 -13.21 26.10
CA GLU A 216 29.38 -14.42 26.36
C GLU A 216 29.97 -14.98 25.03
N HIS A 217 30.89 -15.94 25.09
CA HIS A 217 31.56 -16.58 23.94
C HIS A 217 31.15 -18.06 23.72
N PRO A 218 31.59 -18.72 22.62
CA PRO A 218 32.93 -19.34 22.62
C PRO A 218 33.76 -19.26 21.30
N VAL A 219 35.07 -19.04 21.50
CA VAL A 219 36.22 -19.58 20.72
C VAL A 219 36.53 -19.03 19.30
N VAL A 220 37.69 -18.38 19.21
CA VAL A 220 38.47 -18.00 18.00
C VAL A 220 39.57 -19.05 17.70
N PRO A 221 40.17 -19.03 16.49
CA PRO A 221 41.52 -18.47 16.41
C PRO A 221 41.70 -17.40 15.32
N SER A 222 42.70 -16.54 15.53
CA SER A 222 42.90 -15.27 14.82
C SER A 222 43.71 -15.34 13.51
N SER A 223 43.70 -14.20 12.82
CA SER A 223 44.77 -13.70 11.93
C SER A 223 44.80 -14.18 10.47
N THR A 224 44.26 -13.35 9.56
CA THR A 224 45.08 -12.50 8.65
C THR A 224 44.20 -11.61 7.77
N LEU A 225 44.61 -10.35 7.56
CA LEU A 225 44.25 -9.60 6.36
C LEU A 225 45.13 -10.10 5.21
N PRO A 226 44.57 -10.29 4.01
CA PRO A 226 45.05 -9.46 2.91
C PRO A 226 43.91 -8.97 1.97
N GLU A 227 44.30 -8.14 1.00
CA GLU A 227 43.47 -7.69 -0.11
C GLU A 227 42.81 -8.85 -0.88
N THR A 228 41.61 -8.63 -1.44
CA THR A 228 41.24 -8.95 -2.84
C THR A 228 39.73 -8.76 -3.09
N ALA A 229 39.34 -7.70 -3.80
CA ALA A 229 37.98 -7.58 -4.34
C ALA A 229 37.66 -8.68 -5.39
N SER A 230 38.68 -9.40 -5.87
CA SER A 230 38.56 -10.58 -6.73
C SER A 230 37.81 -11.75 -6.07
N SER A 231 38.00 -11.96 -4.76
CA SER A 231 37.51 -13.16 -4.04
C SER A 231 35.98 -13.25 -3.93
N VAL A 232 35.25 -12.14 -4.02
CA VAL A 232 33.79 -12.10 -3.83
C VAL A 232 33.03 -12.50 -5.12
N THR A 233 33.69 -12.42 -6.27
CA THR A 233 33.03 -12.70 -7.56
C THR A 233 32.79 -14.19 -7.82
N GLU A 234 33.64 -15.06 -7.29
CA GLU A 234 33.62 -16.51 -7.54
C GLU A 234 32.41 -17.20 -6.85
N PRO A 235 32.11 -16.96 -5.56
CA PRO A 235 30.88 -17.46 -4.93
C PRO A 235 29.60 -16.93 -5.60
N LEU A 236 29.64 -15.69 -6.12
CA LEU A 236 28.50 -15.06 -6.77
C LEU A 236 28.18 -15.72 -8.11
N VAL A 237 29.21 -15.98 -8.94
CA VAL A 237 29.08 -16.73 -10.20
C VAL A 237 28.60 -18.16 -9.93
N GLN A 238 29.11 -18.83 -8.90
CA GLN A 238 28.66 -20.16 -8.50
C GLN A 238 27.15 -20.17 -8.15
N LYS A 239 26.67 -19.15 -7.42
CA LYS A 239 25.25 -19.06 -7.06
C LYS A 239 24.34 -18.77 -8.27
N ILE A 240 24.80 -17.96 -9.23
CA ILE A 240 24.10 -17.74 -10.50
C ILE A 240 23.96 -19.04 -11.29
N HIS A 241 25.01 -19.87 -11.32
CA HIS A 241 24.97 -21.17 -11.99
C HIS A 241 23.98 -22.14 -11.32
N GLU A 242 23.95 -22.19 -9.98
CA GLU A 242 22.98 -22.98 -9.21
C GLU A 242 21.53 -22.56 -9.51
N LEU A 243 21.25 -21.26 -9.54
CA LEU A 243 19.93 -20.72 -9.89
C LEU A 243 19.55 -21.06 -11.35
N SER A 244 20.48 -20.93 -12.29
CA SER A 244 20.27 -21.27 -13.70
C SER A 244 19.95 -22.76 -13.90
N GLN A 245 20.62 -23.65 -13.16
CA GLN A 245 20.29 -25.08 -13.17
C GLN A 245 18.89 -25.35 -12.61
N ARG A 246 18.47 -24.59 -11.59
CA ARG A 246 17.14 -24.72 -10.96
C ARG A 246 16.00 -24.28 -11.86
N VAL A 247 16.20 -23.26 -12.71
CA VAL A 247 15.24 -22.83 -13.76
C VAL A 247 14.81 -24.00 -14.67
N SER A 248 15.71 -24.94 -14.95
CA SER A 248 15.40 -26.10 -15.81
C SER A 248 14.47 -27.14 -15.16
N GLY A 249 14.30 -27.10 -13.83
CA GLY A 249 13.42 -28.01 -13.08
C GLY A 249 12.05 -27.43 -12.74
N THR A 250 11.94 -26.11 -12.69
CA THR A 250 10.71 -25.41 -12.25
C THR A 250 9.69 -25.29 -13.39
N LYS A 251 8.43 -25.64 -13.10
CA LYS A 251 7.28 -25.49 -14.02
C LYS A 251 6.28 -24.40 -13.59
N ASP A 252 6.47 -23.83 -12.41
CA ASP A 252 5.63 -22.74 -11.90
C ASP A 252 6.09 -21.40 -12.49
N ALA A 253 5.14 -20.62 -13.00
CA ALA A 253 5.43 -19.35 -13.69
C ALA A 253 5.90 -18.23 -12.73
N ILE A 254 5.49 -18.28 -11.47
CA ILE A 254 5.86 -17.29 -10.43
C ILE A 254 7.26 -17.60 -9.90
N GLU A 255 7.54 -18.88 -9.60
CA GLU A 255 8.90 -19.30 -9.20
C GLU A 255 9.91 -19.07 -10.34
N LEU A 256 9.53 -19.34 -11.61
CA LEU A 256 10.37 -18.98 -12.76
C LEU A 256 10.69 -17.47 -12.83
N LYS A 257 9.69 -16.59 -12.63
CA LYS A 257 9.89 -15.13 -12.61
C LYS A 257 10.90 -14.73 -11.52
N HIS A 258 10.72 -15.22 -10.29
CA HIS A 258 11.64 -14.93 -9.19
C HIS A 258 13.06 -15.48 -9.43
N LEU A 259 13.20 -16.65 -10.06
CA LEU A 259 14.50 -17.20 -10.43
C LEU A 259 15.21 -16.32 -11.47
N PHE A 260 14.50 -15.82 -12.49
CA PHE A 260 15.09 -14.90 -13.48
C PHE A 260 15.50 -13.56 -12.86
N GLU A 261 14.65 -12.97 -12.01
CA GLU A 261 14.96 -11.73 -11.27
C GLU A 261 16.20 -11.90 -10.37
N ALA A 262 16.34 -13.04 -9.69
CA ALA A 262 17.51 -13.36 -8.87
C ALA A 262 18.80 -13.57 -9.70
N ILE A 263 18.70 -14.20 -10.87
CA ILE A 263 19.82 -14.37 -11.81
C ILE A 263 20.27 -13.01 -12.36
N GLU A 264 19.34 -12.14 -12.75
CA GLU A 264 19.63 -10.78 -13.23
C GLU A 264 20.30 -9.92 -12.15
N ALA A 265 19.78 -9.95 -10.91
CA ALA A 265 20.38 -9.25 -9.78
C ALA A 265 21.81 -9.74 -9.51
N GLY A 266 22.05 -11.06 -9.55
CA GLY A 266 23.38 -11.65 -9.44
C GLY A 266 24.33 -11.18 -10.55
N ALA A 267 23.89 -11.22 -11.81
CA ALA A 267 24.71 -10.79 -12.95
C ALA A 267 25.07 -9.30 -12.88
N ASN A 268 24.13 -8.44 -12.45
CA ASN A 268 24.38 -7.01 -12.22
C ASN A 268 25.38 -6.78 -11.08
N ALA A 269 25.33 -7.57 -10.01
CA ALA A 269 26.31 -7.51 -8.92
C ALA A 269 27.71 -7.97 -9.38
N VAL A 270 27.85 -9.06 -10.16
CA VAL A 270 29.15 -9.44 -10.77
C VAL A 270 29.71 -8.31 -11.65
N LYS A 271 28.84 -7.67 -12.45
CA LYS A 271 29.22 -6.54 -13.31
C LYS A 271 29.71 -5.34 -12.49
N ALA A 272 29.02 -5.00 -11.39
CA ALA A 272 29.43 -3.95 -10.47
C ALA A 272 30.79 -4.25 -9.82
N CYS A 273 31.00 -5.46 -9.31
CA CYS A 273 32.28 -5.88 -8.73
C CYS A 273 33.44 -5.79 -9.74
N ARG A 274 33.20 -6.09 -11.03
CA ARG A 274 34.21 -5.94 -12.09
C ARG A 274 34.52 -4.49 -12.44
N LEU A 275 33.53 -3.59 -12.40
CA LEU A 275 33.71 -2.16 -12.67
C LEU A 275 34.46 -1.42 -11.55
N VAL A 276 34.46 -1.95 -10.33
CA VAL A 276 35.23 -1.42 -9.18
C VAL A 276 36.70 -1.88 -9.20
N ASN A 277 37.04 -2.84 -10.06
CA ASN A 277 38.34 -3.51 -10.13
C ASN A 277 39.14 -3.14 -11.41
N MET A 278 38.77 -2.04 -12.07
CA MET A 278 39.43 -1.46 -13.27
C MET A 278 39.71 0.02 -13.06
#